data_AF-A0A7J0CML6-F1
#
_entry.id   AF-A0A7J0CML6-F1
#
_cell.length_a   1.000
_cell.length_b   1.000
_cell.length_c   1.000
_cell.angle_alpha   90.00
_cell.angle_beta   90.00
_cell.angle_gamma   90.00
#
_symmetry.space_group_name_H-M   'P 1'
#
loop_
_entity.id
_entity.type
_entity.pdbx_description
1 polymer ?
#
loop_
_entity_poly.entity_id
_entity_poly.type
_entity_poly.pdbx_seq_one_letter_code
_entity_poly.pdbx_strand_id
1 'polypeptide(L)'
;MTDLLVPTRPLEPYAVEGVEPGGRPTRRLTVLTPLYRESAATFERSARAVAALEYPDELLQVLWLVEAGAAGDQDAARAGAAMAAYRRAGLDWRLLRLPDMSPKGAALNHAFPYAEGEVIAILDADVVPAPGQAAEAVLALERGNALVQAEEISEPGPVSPRVPRRARTRCGTPPCAGSSGWRASMSWRAAPSTPGPPHGTWCGRCAPTTWRSPTTGPCG
;
A
#
# COMPACT_ATOMS: atom_id res chain seq x y z
N MET A 1 -19.37 -9.09 -2.04
CA MET A 1 -18.65 -7.99 -2.69
C MET A 1 -18.80 -6.82 -1.74
N THR A 2 -17.70 -6.45 -1.09
CA THR A 2 -17.66 -5.30 -0.17
C THR A 2 -16.78 -4.30 -0.87
N ASP A 3 -17.37 -3.20 -1.31
CA ASP A 3 -16.64 -2.11 -1.93
C ASP A 3 -16.10 -1.19 -0.84
N LEU A 4 -14.86 -0.72 -1.00
CA LEU A 4 -14.19 0.17 -0.05
C LEU A 4 -14.21 1.60 -0.59
N LEU A 5 -14.82 2.52 0.15
CA LEU A 5 -14.71 3.95 -0.13
C LEU A 5 -13.47 4.49 0.60
N VAL A 6 -12.45 4.91 -0.17
CA VAL A 6 -11.28 5.64 0.35
C VAL A 6 -11.39 7.09 -0.10
N PRO A 7 -11.98 7.98 0.73
CA PRO A 7 -12.41 9.32 0.29
C PRO A 7 -11.25 10.26 -0.07
N THR A 8 -10.01 9.90 0.26
CA THR A 8 -8.80 10.68 -0.01
C THR A 8 -8.01 10.18 -1.22
N ARG A 9 -8.42 9.07 -1.85
CA ARG A 9 -7.69 8.47 -2.96
C ARG A 9 -8.24 8.97 -4.29
N PRO A 10 -7.39 9.53 -5.19
CA PRO A 10 -7.80 9.83 -6.55
C PRO A 10 -8.33 8.58 -7.24
N LEU A 11 -9.41 8.71 -8.03
CA LEU A 11 -10.02 7.59 -8.76
C LEU A 11 -9.06 7.00 -9.81
N GLU A 12 -8.11 7.79 -10.30
CA GLU A 12 -7.03 7.33 -11.16
C GLU A 12 -5.73 7.28 -10.33
N PRO A 13 -5.11 6.08 -10.19
CA PRO A 13 -3.81 5.97 -9.53
C PRO A 13 -2.78 6.83 -10.28
N TYR A 14 -2.16 7.79 -9.61
CA TYR A 14 -0.98 8.48 -10.14
C TYR A 14 0.21 7.52 -10.05
N ALA A 15 0.36 6.63 -11.03
CA ALA A 15 1.64 5.96 -11.26
C ALA A 15 2.59 7.00 -11.85
N VAL A 16 3.80 7.12 -11.29
CA VAL A 16 4.81 8.00 -11.89
C VAL A 16 5.29 7.34 -13.17
N GLU A 17 4.89 7.89 -14.32
CA GLU A 17 5.23 7.31 -15.63
C GLU A 17 6.74 7.25 -15.84
N GLY A 18 7.18 6.13 -16.44
CA GLY A 18 8.54 5.91 -16.92
C GLY A 18 9.59 5.66 -15.83
N VAL A 19 9.23 5.40 -14.57
CA VAL A 19 10.19 4.90 -13.57
C VAL A 19 10.54 3.47 -13.96
N GLU A 20 11.75 3.29 -14.50
CA GLU A 20 12.23 1.97 -14.91
C GLU A 20 12.61 1.14 -13.66
N PRO A 21 12.08 -0.08 -13.50
CA PRO A 21 12.51 -1.00 -12.45
C PRO A 21 14.02 -1.25 -12.51
N GLY A 22 14.65 -1.38 -11.35
CA GLY A 22 16.09 -1.64 -11.25
C GLY A 22 16.99 -0.44 -11.53
N GLY A 23 16.43 0.76 -11.70
CA GLY A 23 17.23 1.99 -11.69
C GLY A 23 17.95 2.19 -10.36
N ARG A 24 19.15 2.79 -10.39
CA ARG A 24 19.95 3.07 -9.20
C ARG A 24 19.71 4.51 -8.71
N PRO A 25 19.11 4.72 -7.53
CA PRO A 25 18.92 6.06 -6.98
C PRO A 25 20.25 6.74 -6.60
N THR A 26 20.20 8.06 -6.45
CA THR A 26 21.34 8.91 -6.07
C THR A 26 21.19 9.57 -4.70
N ARG A 27 19.96 9.77 -4.22
CA ARG A 27 19.68 10.41 -2.93
C ARG A 27 19.77 9.45 -1.76
N ARG A 28 20.16 9.94 -0.59
CA ARG A 28 20.16 9.12 0.64
C ARG A 28 18.72 8.97 1.18
N LEU A 29 18.34 7.75 1.54
CA LEU A 29 17.03 7.39 2.08
C LEU A 29 17.15 6.96 3.55
N THR A 30 16.33 7.54 4.42
CA THR A 30 16.07 7.00 5.76
C THR A 30 14.68 6.37 5.81
N VAL A 31 14.62 5.09 6.19
CA VAL A 31 13.38 4.38 6.49
C VAL A 31 13.12 4.42 7.99
N LEU A 32 11.98 4.95 8.40
CA LEU A 32 11.49 4.96 9.78
C LEU A 32 10.43 3.88 9.95
N THR A 33 10.66 2.94 10.87
CA THR A 33 9.70 1.87 11.18
C THR A 33 9.36 1.89 12.67
N PRO A 34 8.20 2.47 13.06
CA PRO A 34 7.70 2.38 14.42
C PRO A 34 7.27 0.95 14.74
N LEU A 35 7.85 0.37 15.78
CA LEU A 35 7.57 -0.99 16.27
C LEU A 35 7.07 -0.87 17.70
N TYR A 36 5.74 -0.91 17.88
CA TYR A 36 5.09 -0.67 19.17
C TYR A 36 4.14 -1.81 19.52
N ARG A 37 4.53 -2.62 20.51
CA ARG A 37 3.77 -3.79 21.00
C ARG A 37 3.50 -4.81 19.89
N GLU A 38 4.50 -4.99 19.03
CA GLU A 38 4.42 -5.84 17.86
C GLU A 38 4.73 -7.30 18.18
N SER A 39 4.15 -8.22 17.40
CA SER A 39 4.43 -9.65 17.55
C SER A 39 5.86 -9.99 17.10
N ALA A 40 6.45 -11.06 17.65
CA ALA A 40 7.75 -11.54 17.19
C ALA A 40 7.77 -11.86 15.68
N ALA A 41 6.66 -12.40 15.14
CA ALA A 41 6.51 -12.64 13.71
C ALA A 41 6.53 -11.35 12.88
N THR A 42 6.00 -10.25 13.41
CA THR A 42 6.06 -8.93 12.76
C THR A 42 7.51 -8.47 12.66
N PHE A 43 8.29 -8.54 13.75
CA PHE A 43 9.72 -8.19 13.73
C PHE A 43 10.50 -9.03 12.71
N GLU A 44 10.29 -10.35 12.68
CA GLU A 44 10.98 -11.22 11.73
C GLU A 44 10.63 -10.91 10.28
N ARG A 45 9.35 -10.68 9.96
CA ARG A 45 8.91 -10.31 8.61
C ARG A 45 9.47 -8.95 8.19
N SER A 46 9.40 -7.96 9.09
CA SER A 46 9.94 -6.63 8.84
C SER A 46 11.45 -6.67 8.60
N ALA A 47 12.20 -7.41 9.43
CA ALA A 47 13.64 -7.57 9.25
C ALA A 47 14.01 -8.23 7.92
N ARG A 48 13.27 -9.28 7.54
CA ARG A 48 13.44 -9.93 6.24
C ARG A 48 13.16 -8.98 5.09
N ALA A 49 12.11 -8.16 5.20
CA ALA A 49 11.77 -7.17 4.19
C ALA A 49 12.87 -6.12 4.03
N VAL A 50 13.39 -5.57 5.13
CA VAL A 50 14.53 -4.65 5.14
C VAL A 50 15.76 -5.28 4.49
N ALA A 51 16.05 -6.55 4.81
CA ALA A 51 17.18 -7.26 4.23
C ALA A 51 17.04 -7.50 2.72
N ALA A 52 15.80 -7.60 2.23
CA ALA A 52 15.49 -7.79 0.82
C ALA A 52 15.42 -6.49 0.01
N LEU A 53 15.50 -5.31 0.65
CA LEU A 53 15.45 -4.03 -0.08
C LEU A 53 16.63 -3.90 -1.05
N GLU A 54 16.31 -3.73 -2.33
CA GLU A 54 17.24 -3.46 -3.42
C GLU A 54 17.53 -1.95 -3.46
N TYR A 55 18.36 -1.51 -2.52
CA TYR A 55 18.82 -0.13 -2.41
C TYR A 55 20.32 -0.11 -2.07
N PRO A 56 21.13 0.82 -2.61
CA PRO A 56 22.55 0.92 -2.26
C PRO A 56 22.76 1.09 -0.74
N ASP A 57 23.52 0.20 -0.11
CA ASP A 57 23.75 0.17 1.34
C ASP A 57 24.28 1.51 1.86
N GLU A 58 25.17 2.16 1.11
CA GLU A 58 25.77 3.45 1.47
C GLU A 58 24.79 4.62 1.41
N LEU A 59 23.67 4.46 0.71
CA LEU A 59 22.60 5.45 0.61
C LEU A 59 21.38 5.08 1.47
N LEU A 60 21.38 3.94 2.15
CA LEU A 60 20.25 3.48 2.96
C LEU A 60 20.57 3.58 4.45
N GLN A 61 19.68 4.24 5.17
CA GLN A 61 19.58 4.18 6.62
C GLN A 61 18.23 3.58 7.02
N VAL A 62 18.23 2.67 7.99
CA VAL A 62 17.01 2.10 8.56
C VAL A 62 17.01 2.35 10.06
N LEU A 63 15.97 3.04 10.53
CA LEU A 63 15.76 3.34 11.95
C LEU A 63 14.50 2.63 12.43
N TRP A 64 14.71 1.60 13.24
CA TRP A 64 13.66 0.91 13.96
C TRP A 64 13.40 1.61 15.29
N LEU A 65 12.14 1.92 15.58
CA LEU A 65 11.77 2.73 16.73
C LEU A 65 11.00 1.86 17.73
N VAL A 66 11.43 1.81 18.98
CA VAL A 66 10.75 1.10 20.07
C VAL A 66 10.65 1.98 21.31
N GLU A 67 9.76 1.64 22.24
CA GLU A 67 9.61 2.39 23.48
C GLU A 67 10.85 2.25 24.39
N ALA A 68 11.24 3.34 25.03
CA ALA A 68 12.29 3.34 26.05
C ALA A 68 11.78 2.76 27.38
N GLY A 69 12.70 2.27 28.20
CA GLY A 69 12.37 1.70 29.50
C GLY A 69 11.65 0.35 29.43
N ALA A 70 11.13 -0.11 30.57
CA ALA A 70 10.61 -1.47 30.74
C ALA A 70 9.49 -1.84 29.77
N ALA A 71 8.68 -0.87 29.34
CA ALA A 71 7.56 -1.09 28.42
C ALA A 71 8.01 -1.55 27.03
N GLY A 72 9.19 -1.12 26.57
CA GLY A 72 9.74 -1.51 25.27
C GLY A 72 10.89 -2.52 25.33
N ASP A 73 11.26 -3.05 26.50
CA ASP A 73 12.37 -4.02 26.60
C ASP A 73 12.09 -5.30 25.79
N GLN A 74 10.83 -5.76 25.76
CA GLN A 74 10.44 -6.91 24.95
C GLN A 74 10.60 -6.64 23.45
N ASP A 75 10.16 -5.47 22.98
CA ASP A 75 10.27 -5.07 21.58
C ASP A 75 11.73 -4.84 21.19
N ALA A 76 12.53 -4.23 22.07
CA ALA A 76 13.96 -4.07 21.86
C ALA A 76 14.69 -5.42 21.75
N ALA A 77 14.33 -6.41 22.58
CA ALA A 77 14.89 -7.76 22.50
C ALA A 77 14.50 -8.47 21.19
N ARG A 78 13.24 -8.36 20.77
CA ARG A 78 12.76 -8.91 19.49
C ARG A 78 13.46 -8.24 18.31
N ALA A 79 13.58 -6.92 18.34
CA ALA A 79 14.30 -6.14 17.32
C ALA A 79 15.76 -6.59 17.21
N GLY A 80 16.47 -6.69 18.33
CA GLY A 80 17.87 -7.14 18.35
C GLY A 80 18.06 -8.55 17.78
N ALA A 81 17.17 -9.49 18.12
CA ALA A 81 17.20 -10.85 17.58
C ALA A 81 16.96 -10.86 16.05
N ALA A 82 15.94 -10.14 15.58
CA ALA A 82 15.60 -10.07 14.16
C ALA A 82 16.71 -9.37 13.34
N MET A 83 17.24 -8.24 13.82
CA MET A 83 18.36 -7.54 13.19
C MET A 83 19.61 -8.41 13.11
N ALA A 84 19.90 -9.21 14.15
CA ALA A 84 21.04 -10.12 14.13
C ALA A 84 20.87 -11.24 13.08
N ALA A 85 19.65 -11.76 12.91
CA ALA A 85 19.36 -12.83 11.96
C ALA A 85 19.41 -12.39 10.48
N TYR A 86 19.07 -11.13 10.19
CA TYR A 86 18.94 -10.59 8.83
C TYR A 86 19.94 -9.46 8.53
N ARG A 87 21.03 -9.38 9.29
CA ARG A 87 22.01 -8.28 9.20
C ARG A 87 22.60 -8.16 7.80
N ARG A 88 22.70 -6.92 7.30
CA ARG A 88 23.50 -6.52 6.12
C ARG A 88 24.73 -5.78 6.60
N ALA A 89 25.92 -6.21 6.17
CA ALA A 89 27.19 -5.71 6.71
C ALA A 89 27.43 -4.22 6.42
N GLY A 90 26.98 -3.72 5.25
CA GLY A 90 27.15 -2.32 4.84
C GLY A 90 25.99 -1.39 5.21
N LEU A 91 24.88 -1.94 5.69
CA LEU A 91 23.66 -1.18 5.94
C LEU A 91 23.71 -0.44 7.28
N ASP A 92 23.40 0.86 7.26
CA ASP A 92 23.19 1.65 8.48
C ASP A 92 21.82 1.34 9.11
N TRP A 93 21.74 0.23 9.83
CA TRP A 93 20.52 -0.22 10.50
C TRP A 93 20.64 -0.06 12.01
N ARG A 94 19.85 0.85 12.59
CA ARG A 94 19.87 1.20 14.02
C ARG A 94 18.52 0.92 14.68
N LEU A 95 18.58 0.55 15.96
CA LEU A 95 17.43 0.51 16.86
C LEU A 95 17.46 1.73 17.77
N LEU A 96 16.43 2.57 17.69
CA LEU A 96 16.23 3.74 18.55
C LEU A 96 15.22 3.43 19.64
N ARG A 97 15.57 3.75 20.89
CA ARG A 97 14.66 3.68 22.03
C ARG A 97 14.15 5.08 22.34
N LEU A 98 12.86 5.31 22.11
CA LEU A 98 12.25 6.63 22.16
C LEU A 98 11.41 6.82 23.44
N PRO A 99 11.34 8.04 23.99
CA PRO A 99 10.61 8.29 25.23
C PRO A 99 9.08 8.14 25.09
N ASP A 100 8.53 8.32 23.89
CA ASP A 100 7.11 8.14 23.58
C ASP A 100 6.94 7.51 22.19
N MET A 101 6.04 6.55 22.10
CA MET A 101 5.69 5.82 20.88
C MET A 101 4.22 6.02 20.44
N SER A 102 3.38 6.67 21.26
CA SER A 102 1.94 6.74 21.04
C SER A 102 1.39 8.15 21.24
N PRO A 103 0.78 8.78 20.21
CA PRO A 103 0.45 8.23 18.89
C PRO A 103 1.69 8.10 17.98
N LYS A 104 1.56 7.40 16.84
CA LYS A 104 2.63 7.23 15.83
C LYS A 104 3.37 8.54 15.49
N GLY A 105 2.65 9.66 15.43
CA GLY A 105 3.24 10.98 15.19
C GLY A 105 4.24 11.42 16.27
N ALA A 106 4.01 11.09 17.54
CA ALA A 106 4.95 11.38 18.64
C ALA A 106 6.25 10.58 18.47
N ALA A 107 6.14 9.28 18.14
CA ALA A 107 7.29 8.43 17.84
C ALA A 107 8.16 9.02 16.71
N LEU A 108 7.52 9.42 15.62
CA LEU A 108 8.21 9.99 14.45
C LEU A 108 8.89 11.33 14.78
N ASN A 109 8.24 12.20 15.57
CA ASN A 109 8.82 13.46 16.00
C ASN A 109 10.12 13.27 16.80
N HIS A 110 10.18 12.23 17.65
CA HIS A 110 11.40 11.87 18.36
C HIS A 110 12.46 11.26 17.45
N ALA A 111 12.07 10.62 16.34
CA ALA A 111 12.99 9.96 15.42
C ALA A 111 13.62 10.90 14.36
N PHE A 112 12.91 11.95 13.91
CA PHE A 112 13.39 12.84 12.85
C PHE A 112 14.80 13.42 13.08
N PRO A 113 15.20 13.83 14.30
CA PRO A 113 16.56 14.33 14.54
C PRO A 113 17.68 13.31 14.26
N TYR A 114 17.35 12.02 14.18
CA TYR A 114 18.30 10.93 13.91
C TYR A 114 18.32 10.50 12.44
N ALA A 115 17.39 11.01 11.63
CA ALA A 115 17.31 10.69 10.21
C ALA A 115 18.33 11.50 9.41
N GLU A 116 19.18 10.80 8.65
CA GLU A 116 20.27 11.40 7.89
C GLU A 116 20.00 11.49 6.37
N GLY A 117 18.90 10.88 5.91
CA GLY A 117 18.50 10.84 4.52
C GLY A 117 17.89 12.15 4.02
N GLU A 118 18.09 12.44 2.74
CA GLU A 118 17.39 13.51 2.04
C GLU A 118 15.92 13.16 1.75
N VAL A 119 15.63 11.86 1.72
CA VAL A 119 14.30 11.29 1.58
C VAL A 119 13.98 10.51 2.85
N ILE A 120 12.78 10.70 3.38
CA ILE A 120 12.26 9.91 4.51
C ILE A 120 11.11 9.04 4.02
N ALA A 121 11.21 7.74 4.24
CA ALA A 121 10.11 6.81 4.09
C ALA A 121 9.61 6.39 5.48
N ILE A 122 8.29 6.38 5.66
CA ILE A 122 7.65 5.82 6.85
C ILE A 122 7.04 4.48 6.44
N LEU A 123 7.50 3.40 7.07
CA LEU A 123 7.01 2.06 6.82
C LEU A 123 6.36 1.53 8.10
N ASP A 124 5.12 1.04 7.99
CA ASP A 124 4.48 0.36 9.11
C ASP A 124 5.10 -1.01 9.38
N ALA A 125 5.05 -1.45 10.63
CA ALA A 125 5.76 -2.64 11.11
C ALA A 125 5.40 -3.93 10.36
N ASP A 126 4.15 -4.04 9.94
CA ASP A 126 3.57 -5.20 9.26
C ASP A 126 3.56 -5.09 7.73
N VAL A 127 4.00 -3.96 7.17
CA VAL A 127 4.08 -3.76 5.72
C VAL A 127 5.38 -4.34 5.18
N VAL A 128 5.26 -5.16 4.14
CA VAL A 128 6.38 -5.75 3.42
C VAL A 128 6.47 -5.09 2.03
N PRO A 129 7.37 -4.12 1.81
CA PRO A 129 7.56 -3.53 0.50
C PRO A 129 8.15 -4.53 -0.49
N ALA A 130 7.86 -4.36 -1.78
CA ALA A 130 8.59 -5.09 -2.81
C ALA A 130 10.09 -4.67 -2.78
N PRO A 131 11.03 -5.58 -3.12
CA PRO A 131 12.47 -5.32 -3.04
C PRO A 131 12.93 -3.99 -3.66
N GLY A 132 12.50 -3.70 -4.89
CA GLY A 132 12.86 -2.47 -5.63
C GLY A 132 12.00 -1.23 -5.31
N GLN A 133 10.95 -1.37 -4.50
CA GLN A 133 9.94 -0.30 -4.31
C GLN A 133 10.55 0.99 -3.72
N ALA A 134 11.51 0.86 -2.81
CA ALA A 134 12.20 2.00 -2.24
C ALA A 134 13.02 2.77 -3.29
N ALA A 135 13.69 2.03 -4.20
CA ALA A 135 14.45 2.64 -5.28
C ALA A 135 13.53 3.34 -6.28
N GLU A 136 12.45 2.69 -6.70
CA GLU A 136 11.43 3.26 -7.59
C GLU A 136 10.82 4.54 -7.01
N ALA A 137 10.48 4.54 -5.71
CA ALA A 137 9.93 5.71 -5.04
C ALA A 137 10.93 6.89 -5.01
N VAL A 138 12.21 6.63 -4.75
CA VAL A 138 13.23 7.70 -4.76
C VAL A 138 13.50 8.20 -6.17
N LEU A 139 13.54 7.33 -7.18
CA LEU A 139 13.66 7.74 -8.59
C LEU A 139 12.49 8.62 -9.04
N ALA A 140 11.28 8.33 -8.57
CA ALA A 140 10.13 9.19 -8.78
C ALA A 140 10.34 10.59 -8.13
N LEU A 141 10.84 10.67 -6.91
CA LEU A 141 11.15 11.95 -6.25
C LEU A 141 12.25 12.73 -7.00
N GLU A 142 13.28 12.04 -7.50
CA GLU A 142 14.36 12.64 -8.29
C GLU A 142 13.86 13.27 -9.62
N ARG A 143 12.68 12.86 -10.10
CA ARG A 143 12.00 13.48 -11.26
C ARG A 143 11.19 14.73 -10.91
N GLY A 144 11.26 15.21 -9.69
CA GLY A 144 10.59 16.43 -9.24
C GLY A 144 9.23 16.21 -8.57
N ASN A 145 8.87 14.96 -8.26
CA ASN A 145 7.72 14.69 -7.41
C ASN A 145 8.03 15.12 -5.96
N ALA A 146 7.10 15.83 -5.32
CA ALA A 146 7.26 16.27 -3.93
C ALA A 146 6.94 15.17 -2.91
N LEU A 147 6.10 14.20 -3.31
CA LEU A 147 5.63 13.09 -2.48
C LEU A 147 5.37 11.87 -3.37
N VAL A 148 5.72 10.69 -2.88
CA VAL A 148 5.36 9.41 -3.49
C VAL A 148 4.65 8.56 -2.44
N GLN A 149 3.51 7.99 -2.82
CA GLN A 149 2.74 7.10 -1.97
C GLN A 149 2.60 5.76 -2.68
N ALA A 150 3.05 4.69 -2.03
CA ALA A 150 2.79 3.34 -2.47
C ALA A 150 1.41 2.90 -1.97
N GLU A 151 0.70 2.11 -2.78
CA GLU A 151 -0.51 1.44 -2.36
C GLU A 151 -0.17 0.21 -1.53
N GLU A 152 -0.72 0.15 -0.33
CA GLU A 152 -0.71 -1.06 0.47
C GLU A 152 -1.88 -1.95 0.06
N ILE A 153 -1.57 -3.18 -0.34
CA ILE A 153 -2.57 -4.19 -0.66
C ILE A 153 -2.53 -5.23 0.46
N SER A 154 -3.63 -5.35 1.21
CA SER A 154 -3.72 -6.37 2.26
C SER A 154 -3.67 -7.76 1.64
N GLU A 155 -2.88 -8.66 2.24
CA GLU A 155 -2.94 -10.08 1.88
C GLU A 155 -4.37 -10.59 2.08
N PRO A 156 -4.89 -11.42 1.15
CA PRO A 156 -6.20 -12.03 1.34
C PRO A 156 -6.14 -12.92 2.58
N GLY A 157 -6.84 -12.52 3.63
CA GLY A 157 -6.99 -13.32 4.83
C GLY A 157 -7.65 -14.68 4.53
N PRO A 158 -7.54 -15.67 5.43
CA PRO A 158 -8.27 -16.92 5.29
C PRO A 158 -9.76 -16.58 5.13
N VAL A 159 -10.41 -17.23 4.15
CA VAL A 159 -11.85 -17.05 3.92
C VAL A 159 -12.57 -17.43 5.20
N SER A 160 -13.03 -16.44 5.97
CA SER A 160 -13.84 -16.70 7.15
C SER A 160 -15.11 -17.41 6.68
N PRO A 161 -15.48 -18.57 7.26
CA PRO A 161 -16.76 -19.18 6.95
C PRO A 161 -17.83 -18.14 7.22
N ARG A 162 -18.65 -17.85 6.19
CA ARG A 162 -19.73 -16.86 6.29
C ARG A 162 -20.51 -17.16 7.57
N VAL A 163 -20.40 -16.29 8.57
CA VAL A 163 -21.29 -16.33 9.73
C VAL A 163 -22.69 -16.15 9.14
N PRO A 164 -23.58 -17.16 9.21
CA PRO A 164 -24.94 -16.97 8.72
C PRO A 164 -25.52 -15.83 9.53
N ARG A 165 -25.87 -14.73 8.84
CA ARG A 165 -26.61 -13.64 9.46
C ARG A 165 -27.87 -14.28 10.04
N ARG A 166 -27.94 -14.43 11.37
CA ARG A 166 -29.20 -14.70 12.04
C ARG A 166 -30.07 -13.49 11.73
N ALA A 167 -30.96 -13.64 10.74
CA ALA A 167 -32.06 -12.74 10.57
C ALA A 167 -32.83 -12.76 11.89
N ARG A 168 -32.63 -11.74 12.72
CA ARG A 168 -33.59 -11.43 13.76
C ARG A 168 -34.83 -10.94 13.01
N THR A 169 -35.73 -11.87 12.69
CA THR A 169 -37.12 -11.52 12.43
C THR A 169 -37.65 -10.88 13.72
N ARG A 170 -37.60 -9.54 13.79
CA ARG A 170 -38.56 -8.84 14.63
C ARG A 170 -39.91 -9.15 14.00
N CYS A 171 -40.77 -9.86 14.74
CA CYS A 171 -42.19 -9.90 14.44
C CYS A 171 -42.72 -8.47 14.58
N GLY A 172 -42.68 -7.72 13.48
CA GLY A 172 -43.28 -6.40 13.34
C GLY A 172 -44.65 -6.58 12.70
N THR A 173 -45.69 -6.21 13.42
CA THR A 173 -47.06 -6.00 12.94
C THR A 173 -47.03 -5.13 11.66
N PRO A 174 -47.83 -5.45 10.62
CA PRO A 174 -47.76 -4.69 9.36
C PRO A 174 -48.30 -3.27 9.55
N PRO A 175 -47.59 -2.21 9.13
CA PRO A 175 -48.21 -0.91 9.01
C PRO A 175 -49.04 -0.83 7.72
N CYS A 176 -50.23 -0.28 7.87
CA CYS A 176 -51.19 0.04 6.82
C CYS A 176 -50.59 0.94 5.73
N ALA A 177 -51.16 0.79 4.52
CA ALA A 177 -50.87 1.56 3.33
C ALA A 177 -51.04 3.08 3.51
N GLY A 178 -50.17 3.87 2.87
CA GLY A 178 -50.31 5.32 2.81
C GLY A 178 -49.15 6.05 2.14
N SER A 179 -49.26 6.24 0.82
CA SER A 179 -48.79 7.34 -0.03
C SER A 179 -47.51 8.17 0.30
N SER A 180 -46.67 8.30 -0.74
CA SER A 180 -46.15 9.54 -1.37
C SER A 180 -44.63 9.78 -1.40
N GLY A 181 -44.11 10.01 -2.63
CA GLY A 181 -42.86 10.70 -3.01
C GLY A 181 -41.54 9.99 -2.68
N TRP A 182 -40.62 9.68 -3.59
CA TRP A 182 -40.12 10.46 -4.72
C TRP A 182 -39.72 9.57 -5.89
N ARG A 183 -39.84 10.12 -7.10
CA ARG A 183 -39.45 9.53 -8.38
C ARG A 183 -38.11 10.14 -8.80
N ALA A 184 -37.13 9.31 -9.12
CA ALA A 184 -36.07 9.65 -10.06
C ALA A 184 -35.82 8.41 -10.92
N SER A 185 -36.24 8.52 -12.18
CA SER A 185 -36.04 7.54 -13.24
C SER A 185 -34.67 7.72 -13.87
N MET A 186 -33.98 6.62 -14.17
CA MET A 186 -33.45 6.40 -15.52
C MET A 186 -33.28 4.90 -15.74
N SER A 187 -33.93 4.43 -16.80
CA SER A 187 -33.98 3.06 -17.27
C SER A 187 -32.87 2.77 -18.25
N TRP A 188 -32.28 1.57 -18.19
CA TRP A 188 -32.02 0.76 -19.38
C TRP A 188 -32.38 -0.71 -19.07
N ARG A 189 -33.41 -1.19 -19.78
CA ARG A 189 -33.67 -2.61 -20.13
C ARG A 189 -33.12 -2.77 -21.56
N ALA A 190 -32.71 -3.90 -22.10
CA ALA A 190 -32.62 -5.31 -21.72
C ALA A 190 -31.50 -5.91 -22.62
N ALA A 191 -31.01 -7.14 -22.45
CA ALA A 191 -31.75 -8.35 -22.81
C ALA A 191 -31.01 -9.61 -22.31
N PRO A 192 -31.76 -10.71 -22.11
CA PRO A 192 -31.27 -11.94 -21.51
C PRO A 192 -30.55 -12.86 -22.51
N SER A 193 -29.73 -13.74 -21.94
CA SER A 193 -29.07 -14.88 -22.57
C SER A 193 -30.05 -15.93 -23.09
N THR A 194 -29.76 -16.49 -24.27
CA THR A 194 -30.21 -17.84 -24.69
C THR A 194 -29.04 -18.62 -25.31
N PRO A 195 -28.94 -19.95 -25.09
CA PRO A 195 -27.85 -20.78 -25.59
C PRO A 195 -28.20 -21.54 -26.89
N GLY A 196 -27.17 -21.87 -27.70
CA GLY A 196 -27.20 -23.02 -28.64
C GLY A 196 -26.44 -22.84 -29.99
N PRO A 197 -25.77 -23.89 -30.55
CA PRO A 197 -24.69 -23.82 -31.57
C PRO A 197 -25.13 -24.47 -32.93
N PRO A 198 -24.29 -25.04 -33.86
CA PRO A 198 -22.81 -25.05 -34.07
C PRO A 198 -22.36 -24.82 -35.56
N HIS A 199 -21.04 -24.93 -35.79
CA HIS A 199 -20.29 -25.14 -37.06
C HIS A 199 -19.94 -23.92 -37.94
N GLY A 200 -18.65 -23.79 -38.24
CA GLY A 200 -18.12 -22.90 -39.28
C GLY A 200 -16.66 -22.53 -39.08
N THR A 201 -15.76 -23.34 -39.61
CA THR A 201 -14.36 -22.99 -39.92
C THR A 201 -14.26 -21.71 -40.74
N TRP A 202 -13.36 -20.77 -40.39
CA TRP A 202 -12.23 -20.33 -41.25
C TRP A 202 -11.44 -19.15 -40.67
N CYS A 203 -10.11 -19.37 -40.70
CA CYS A 203 -8.94 -18.49 -40.87
C CYS A 203 -9.13 -16.97 -41.04
N GLY A 204 -8.25 -16.16 -40.43
CA GLY A 204 -8.05 -14.77 -40.86
C GLY A 204 -7.30 -13.86 -39.89
N ARG A 205 -5.97 -13.88 -39.96
CA ARG A 205 -5.02 -12.91 -39.41
C ARG A 205 -5.38 -11.47 -39.83
N CYS A 206 -5.35 -10.50 -38.90
CA CYS A 206 -5.15 -9.07 -39.23
C CYS A 206 -4.31 -8.36 -38.15
N ALA A 207 -3.34 -7.59 -38.63
CA ALA A 207 -2.29 -6.87 -37.92
C ALA A 207 -2.78 -5.51 -37.36
N PRO A 208 -1.99 -4.80 -36.52
CA PRO A 208 -2.45 -3.59 -35.84
C PRO A 208 -2.40 -2.36 -36.77
N THR A 209 -3.43 -1.52 -36.72
CA THR A 209 -3.45 -0.21 -37.39
C THR A 209 -3.12 0.87 -36.36
N THR A 210 -2.15 1.70 -36.71
CA THR A 210 -1.62 2.83 -35.95
C THR A 210 -2.67 3.92 -35.70
N TRP A 211 -2.67 4.50 -34.51
CA TRP A 211 -3.52 5.64 -34.13
C TRP A 211 -2.75 6.96 -34.35
N ARG A 212 -3.33 7.89 -35.10
CA ARG A 212 -2.88 9.28 -35.23
C ARG A 212 -3.73 10.18 -34.34
N SER A 213 -3.08 11.03 -33.55
CA SER A 213 -3.71 12.10 -32.76
C SER A 213 -4.22 13.23 -33.66
N PRO A 214 -5.39 13.84 -33.37
CA PRO A 214 -5.86 15.02 -34.07
C PRO A 214 -5.30 16.32 -33.46
N THR A 215 -4.73 17.16 -34.32
CA THR A 215 -4.38 18.57 -34.07
C THR A 215 -5.62 19.46 -34.19
N THR A 216 -5.87 20.32 -33.20
CA THR A 216 -6.84 21.42 -33.28
C THR A 216 -6.14 22.73 -33.63
N GLY A 217 -6.55 23.35 -34.74
CA GLY A 217 -6.22 24.74 -35.10
C GLY A 217 -7.27 25.74 -34.59
N PRO A 218 -7.00 27.06 -34.64
CA PRO A 218 -7.77 28.08 -33.94
C PRO A 218 -9.01 28.56 -34.73
N CYS A 219 -10.08 28.89 -34.02
CA CYS A 219 -11.25 29.61 -34.55
C CYS A 219 -11.03 31.13 -34.48
N GLY A 220 -11.46 31.83 -35.53
CA GLY A 220 -11.46 33.29 -35.64
C GLY A 220 -12.70 33.97 -35.08
#